data_AF-A0A535YNK7-F1
#
_entry.id   AF-A0A535YNK7-F1
#
_cell.length_a   1.000
_cell.length_b   1.000
_cell.length_c   1.000
_cell.angle_alpha   90.00
_cell.angle_beta   90.00
_cell.angle_gamma   90.00
#
_symmetry.space_group_name_H-M   'P 1'
#
loop_
_entity.id
_entity.type
_entity.pdbx_description
1 polymer ?
#
loop_
_entity_poly.entity_id
_entity_poly.type
_entity_poly.pdbx_seq_one_letter_code
_entity_poly.pdbx_strand_id
1 'polypeptide(L)' 'LSRNIASATGREDYVQVRLEGRADGGLDAVPVFGKSNLIFTLIRADGMLKVPLDAGGLAAGAQVEVVLF' A
#
# COMPACT_ATOMS: atom_id res chain seq x y z
N LEU A 1 -2.68 4.01 -6.74
CA LEU A 1 -2.93 2.76 -5.97
C LEU A 1 -3.61 1.74 -6.88
N SER A 2 -3.04 0.55 -7.09
CA SER A 2 -3.56 -0.40 -8.09
C SER A 2 -4.73 -1.27 -7.62
N ARG A 3 -4.93 -1.43 -6.30
CA ARG A 3 -5.97 -2.29 -5.71
C ARG A 3 -6.55 -1.67 -4.43
N ASN A 4 -7.80 -2.02 -4.11
CA ASN A 4 -8.41 -1.64 -2.84
C ASN A 4 -7.59 -2.20 -1.66
N ILE A 5 -7.43 -1.39 -0.62
CA ILE A 5 -6.90 -1.77 0.67
C ILE A 5 -8.04 -1.67 1.67
N ALA A 6 -8.36 -2.75 2.37
CA ALA A 6 -9.29 -2.70 3.50
C ALA A 6 -8.52 -2.40 4.79
N SER A 7 -9.08 -1.56 5.65
CA SER A 7 -8.58 -1.30 7.01
C SER A 7 -9.74 -1.39 8.00
N ALA A 8 -9.43 -1.64 9.27
CA ALA A 8 -10.44 -1.58 10.32
C ALA A 8 -10.51 -0.15 10.89
N THR A 9 -11.71 0.39 11.02
CA THR A 9 -11.93 1.67 11.69
C THR A 9 -11.38 1.64 13.12
N GLY A 10 -10.70 2.70 13.52
CA GLY A 10 -10.02 2.82 14.81
C GLY A 10 -8.61 2.21 14.84
N ARG A 11 -8.10 1.73 13.70
CA ARG A 11 -6.74 1.21 13.56
C ARG A 11 -5.99 1.93 12.45
N GLU A 12 -4.78 2.37 12.77
CA GLU A 12 -3.84 2.86 11.76
C GLU A 12 -3.11 1.66 11.15
N ASP A 13 -3.27 1.47 9.83
CA ASP A 13 -2.66 0.36 9.10
C ASP A 13 -1.51 0.85 8.23
N TYR A 14 -0.38 0.15 8.31
CA TYR A 14 0.76 0.37 7.45
C TYR A 14 0.86 -0.76 6.44
N VAL A 15 0.66 -0.42 5.17
CA VAL A 15 0.60 -1.39 4.08
C VAL A 15 1.84 -1.22 3.21
N GLN A 16 2.58 -2.32 3.08
CA GLN A 16 3.74 -2.36 2.21
C GLN A 16 3.32 -2.36 0.75
N VAL A 17 4.05 -1.61 -0.07
CA VAL A 17 3.77 -1.46 -1.49
C VAL A 17 5.02 -1.61 -2.32
N ARG A 18 4.83 -2.13 -3.53
CA ARG A 18 5.78 -2.03 -4.63
C ARG A 18 5.37 -0.89 -5.54
N LEU A 19 6.32 -0.20 -6.14
CA LEU A 19 6.08 0.80 -7.16
C LEU A 19 6.31 0.17 -8.54
N GLU A 20 5.28 0.19 -9.38
CA GLU A 20 5.36 -0.29 -10.75
C GLU A 20 5.20 0.88 -11.71
N GLY A 21 6.08 0.95 -12.72
CA GLY A 21 6.04 1.99 -13.74
C GLY A 21 4.82 1.84 -14.66
N ARG A 22 4.18 2.96 -14.96
CA ARG A 22 3.08 3.03 -15.94
C ARG A 22 3.59 3.47 -17.30
N ALA A 23 2.83 3.13 -18.35
CA ALA A 23 3.14 3.52 -19.72
C ALA A 23 3.11 5.05 -19.95
N ASP A 24 2.39 5.80 -19.11
CA ASP A 24 2.32 7.26 -19.12
C ASP A 24 3.46 7.94 -18.34
N GLY A 25 4.42 7.17 -17.81
CA GLY A 25 5.52 7.66 -16.99
C GLY A 25 5.17 7.87 -15.51
N GLY A 26 3.93 7.56 -15.10
CA GLY A 26 3.53 7.56 -13.70
C GLY A 26 3.99 6.32 -12.93
N LEU A 27 3.70 6.30 -11.62
CA LEU A 27 3.93 5.16 -10.75
C LEU A 27 2.60 4.66 -10.19
N ASP A 28 2.41 3.34 -10.19
CA ASP A 28 1.34 2.67 -9.46
C ASP A 28 1.89 2.04 -8.18
N ALA A 29 1.31 2.43 -7.04
CA ALA A 29 1.53 1.74 -5.78
C ALA A 29 0.72 0.43 -5.77
N VAL A 30 1.41 -0.71 -5.72
CA VAL A 30 0.86 -2.06 -5.72
C VAL A 30 0.99 -2.67 -4.32
N PRO A 31 -0.13 -2.89 -3.60
CA PRO A 31 -0.09 -3.48 -2.26
C PRO A 31 0.52 -4.89 -2.26
N VAL A 32 1.50 -5.10 -1.37
CA VAL A 32 2.12 -6.42 -1.15
C VAL A 32 1.34 -7.13 -0.04
N PHE A 33 0.34 -7.90 -0.43
CA PHE A 33 -0.42 -8.73 0.50
C PHE A 33 0.35 -10.01 0.85
N GLY A 34 0.47 -10.31 2.13
CA GLY A 34 1.08 -11.52 2.65
C GLY A 34 0.66 -11.74 4.11
N LYS A 35 0.79 -12.97 4.62
CA LYS A 35 0.55 -13.23 6.04
C LYS A 35 1.59 -12.48 6.88
N SER A 36 1.18 -11.89 8.00
CA SER A 36 2.02 -11.04 8.86
C SER A 36 3.25 -11.75 9.45
N ASN A 37 3.32 -13.09 9.35
CA ASN A 37 4.45 -13.90 9.80
C ASN A 37 5.51 -14.14 8.71
N LEU A 38 5.39 -13.49 7.55
CA LEU A 38 6.31 -13.66 6.43
C LEU A 38 7.09 -12.37 6.21
N ILE A 39 8.38 -12.37 6.57
CA ILE A 39 9.38 -11.33 6.23
C ILE A 39 9.40 -11.03 4.71
N PHE A 40 8.88 -11.94 3.88
CA PHE A 40 8.77 -11.80 2.44
C PHE A 40 8.03 -10.56 1.95
N THR A 41 7.12 -9.97 2.74
CA THR A 41 6.48 -8.70 2.35
C THR A 41 7.52 -7.58 2.28
N LEU A 42 8.42 -7.50 3.27
CA LEU A 42 9.47 -6.47 3.39
C LEU A 42 10.50 -6.54 2.25
N ILE A 43 10.90 -7.75 1.88
CA ILE A 43 11.92 -7.96 0.83
C ILE A 43 11.41 -7.53 -0.56
N ARG A 44 10.08 -7.48 -0.74
CA ARG A 44 9.44 -7.29 -2.06
C ARG A 44 8.79 -5.93 -2.25
N ALA A 45 8.86 -5.08 -1.24
CA ALA A 45 8.26 -3.77 -1.19
C ALA A 45 9.34 -2.70 -1.35
N ASP A 46 8.99 -1.63 -2.07
CA ASP A 46 9.86 -0.47 -2.26
C ASP A 46 9.57 0.60 -1.19
N GLY A 47 8.42 0.49 -0.52
CA GLY A 47 8.00 1.40 0.53
C GLY A 47 6.72 0.97 1.23
N MET A 48 6.14 1.90 1.96
CA MET A 48 4.92 1.71 2.73
C MET A 48 4.00 2.92 2.61
N LEU A 49 2.70 2.68 2.67
CA LEU A 49 1.68 3.71 2.80
C LEU A 49 0.88 3.52 4.07
N LYS A 50 0.27 4.61 4.53
CA LYS A 50 -0.54 4.66 5.74
C LYS A 50 -2.03 4.70 5.38
N VAL A 51 -2.83 3.85 5.99
CA VAL A 51 -4.28 3.99 6.02
C VAL A 51 -4.66 4.66 7.34
N PRO A 52 -5.25 5.88 7.30
CA PRO A 52 -5.65 6.61 8.50
C PRO A 52 -6.64 5.83 9.38
N LEU A 53 -6.62 6.10 10.68
CA LEU A 53 -7.46 5.44 11.69
C LEU A 53 -8.97 5.60 11.46
N ASP A 54 -9.36 6.71 10.84
CA ASP A 54 -10.73 7.09 10.51
C ASP A 54 -11.19 6.53 9.16
N ALA A 55 -10.29 5.88 8.41
CA ALA A 55 -10.59 5.31 7.10
C ALA A 55 -10.82 3.78 7.20
N GLY A 56 -11.93 3.29 6.64
CA GLY A 56 -12.20 1.86 6.47
C GLY A 56 -11.35 1.19 5.37
N GLY A 57 -10.40 1.92 4.78
CA GLY A 57 -9.61 1.48 3.64
C GLY A 57 -9.30 2.58 2.64
N LEU A 58 -8.61 2.19 1.56
CA LEU A 58 -8.30 3.04 0.41
C LEU A 58 -8.81 2.38 -0.88
N ALA A 59 -9.43 3.16 -1.75
CA ALA A 59 -9.95 2.68 -3.03
C ALA A 59 -8.86 2.61 -4.10
N ALA A 60 -8.95 1.63 -5.00
CA ALA A 60 -8.12 1.57 -6.20
C ALA A 60 -8.28 2.86 -7.02
N GLY A 61 -7.17 3.30 -7.62
CA GLY A 61 -7.09 4.58 -8.33
C GLY A 61 -6.85 5.79 -7.42
N ALA A 62 -6.96 5.65 -6.08
CA ALA A 62 -6.63 6.74 -5.18
C ALA A 62 -5.15 7.16 -5.33
N GLN A 63 -4.94 8.48 -5.30
CA GLN A 63 -3.62 9.05 -5.06
C GLN A 63 -3.27 8.82 -3.59
N VAL A 64 -2.06 8.31 -3.37
CA VAL A 64 -1.57 7.92 -2.05
C VAL A 64 -0.14 8.39 -1.90
N GLU A 65 0.23 8.73 -0.68
CA GLU A 65 1.62 9.00 -0.33
C GLU A 65 2.31 7.68 0.04
N VAL A 66 3.50 7.46 -0.53
CA VAL A 66 4.34 6.29 -0.25
C VAL A 66 5.65 6.78 0.34
N VAL A 67 5.97 6.28 1.53
CA VAL A 67 7.28 6.46 2.15
C VAL A 67 8.18 5.32 1.68
N LEU A 68 9.25 5.65 0.98
CA LEU A 68 10.24 4.69 0.49
C LEU A 68 11.11 4.17 1.64
N PHE A 69 11.58 2.92 1.52
CA PHE A 69 12.54 2.32 2.45
C PHE A 69 13.99 2.73 2.17
#